data_AF-A0A3E1NDA3-F1
#
_entry.id   AF-A0A3E1NDA3-F1
#
_cell.length_a   1.000
_cell.length_b   1.000
_cell.length_c   1.000
_cell.angle_alpha   90.00
_cell.angle_beta   90.00
_cell.angle_gamma   90.00
#
_symmetry.space_group_name_H-M   'P 1'
#
loop_
_entity.id
_entity.type
_entity.pdbx_description
1 polymer ?
#
loop_
_entity_poly.entity_id
_entity_poly.type
_entity_poly.pdbx_seq_one_letter_code
_entity_poly.pdbx_strand_id
1 'polypeptide(L)'
;MSNQINNFHSLRKEHYENPSLVIEEFTQAVNLEFVQKNLWDWFKTFDGSAYAEGMHHTERSMHIELYEQLLLLAEYAFLMHERKNPEQFP
;
A
#
# COMPACT_ATOMS: atom_id res chain seq x y z
N MET A 1 22.37 -14.17 19.67
CA MET A 1 21.16 -14.15 18.82
C MET A 1 20.59 -12.74 18.92
N SER A 2 20.80 -11.91 17.90
CA SER A 2 20.39 -10.51 17.93
C SER A 2 18.89 -10.41 17.64
N ASN A 3 18.11 -9.89 18.58
CA ASN A 3 16.71 -9.51 18.36
C ASN A 3 16.68 -8.31 17.40
N GLN A 4 16.56 -8.56 16.11
CA GLN A 4 16.12 -7.52 15.17
C GLN A 4 14.63 -7.29 15.40
N ILE A 5 14.31 -6.27 16.18
CA ILE A 5 12.98 -5.67 16.19
C ILE A 5 12.83 -5.01 14.82
N ASN A 6 12.07 -5.64 13.93
CA ASN A 6 11.64 -4.99 12.70
C ASN A 6 10.78 -3.80 13.11
N ASN A 7 11.33 -2.59 13.02
CA ASN A 7 10.58 -1.35 13.21
C ASN A 7 9.64 -1.19 12.00
N PHE A 8 8.54 -1.93 11.99
CA PHE A 8 7.43 -1.65 11.11
C PHE A 8 6.86 -0.30 11.54
N HIS A 9 6.89 0.68 10.64
CA HIS A 9 6.45 2.05 10.87
C HIS A 9 5.06 2.03 11.52
N SER A 10 4.98 2.53 12.75
CA SER A 10 3.73 2.73 13.48
C SER A 10 3.25 4.17 13.31
N LEU A 11 1.95 4.39 13.46
CA LEU A 11 1.40 5.75 13.48
C LEU A 11 2.06 6.58 14.59
N ARG A 12 2.52 7.78 14.25
CA ARG A 12 3.05 8.75 15.21
C ARG A 12 1.92 9.61 15.77
N LYS A 13 2.17 10.32 16.88
CA LYS A 13 1.17 11.17 17.54
C LYS A 13 0.54 12.18 16.57
N GLU A 14 1.34 12.72 15.68
CA GLU A 14 0.95 13.69 14.66
C GLU A 14 -0.07 13.10 13.66
N HIS A 15 -0.01 11.79 13.38
CA HIS A 15 -0.96 11.12 12.51
C HIS A 15 -2.34 10.94 13.16
N TYR A 16 -2.40 10.82 14.49
CA TYR A 16 -3.67 10.77 15.21
C TYR A 16 -4.34 12.15 15.28
N GLU A 17 -3.53 13.20 15.42
CA GLU A 17 -4.00 14.59 15.44
C GLU A 17 -4.40 15.09 14.05
N ASN A 18 -3.73 14.60 13.00
CA ASN A 18 -3.99 14.93 11.61
C ASN A 18 -3.83 13.69 10.69
N PRO A 19 -4.88 12.87 10.51
CA PRO A 19 -4.81 11.67 9.67
C PRO A 19 -4.45 11.93 8.20
N SER A 20 -4.79 13.11 7.68
CA SER A 20 -4.44 13.49 6.30
C SER A 20 -2.93 13.61 6.07
N LEU A 21 -2.14 13.80 7.13
CA LEU A 21 -0.68 13.84 7.05
C LEU A 21 -0.10 12.52 6.50
N VAL A 22 -0.74 11.38 6.80
CA VAL A 22 -0.30 10.07 6.28
C VAL A 22 -0.44 10.00 4.76
N ILE A 23 -1.53 10.58 4.23
CA ILE A 23 -1.77 10.63 2.78
C ILE A 23 -0.71 11.51 2.11
N GLU A 24 -0.42 12.68 2.69
CA GLU A 24 0.61 13.59 2.16
C GLU A 24 2.00 12.96 2.18
N GLU A 25 2.39 12.35 3.30
CA GLU A 25 3.68 11.67 3.42
C GLU A 25 3.81 10.51 2.41
N PHE A 26 2.73 9.75 2.22
CA PHE A 26 2.70 8.66 1.24
C PHE A 26 2.85 9.17 -0.19
N THR A 27 2.05 10.16 -0.60
CA THR A 27 2.07 10.68 -1.99
C THR A 27 3.31 11.53 -2.30
N GLN A 28 4.01 12.04 -1.27
CA GLN A 28 5.32 12.68 -1.43
C GLN A 28 6.47 11.67 -1.56
N ALA A 29 6.36 10.51 -0.90
CA ALA A 29 7.43 9.51 -0.90
C ALA A 29 7.48 8.68 -2.19
N VAL A 30 6.32 8.42 -2.81
CA VAL A 30 6.18 7.58 -4.01
C VAL A 30 5.15 8.19 -4.97
N ASN A 31 5.25 7.85 -6.26
CA ASN A 31 4.22 8.19 -7.25
C ASN A 31 3.27 7.01 -7.49
N LEU A 32 2.08 7.30 -8.03
CA LEU A 32 1.03 6.29 -8.22
C LEU A 32 1.47 5.14 -9.14
N GLU A 33 2.13 5.46 -10.25
CA GLU A 33 2.62 4.46 -11.21
C GLU A 33 3.58 3.46 -10.55
N PHE A 34 4.50 3.96 -9.72
CA PHE A 34 5.41 3.15 -8.94
C PHE A 34 4.66 2.21 -7.99
N VAL A 35 3.66 2.71 -7.28
CA VAL A 35 2.86 1.90 -6.36
C VAL A 35 2.09 0.82 -7.10
N GLN A 36 1.38 1.18 -8.17
CA GLN A 36 0.62 0.25 -9.02
C GLN A 36 1.51 -0.90 -9.52
N LYS A 37 2.67 -0.55 -10.08
CA LYS A 37 3.63 -1.53 -10.59
C LYS A 37 4.15 -2.45 -9.48
N ASN A 38 4.56 -1.90 -8.33
CA ASN A 38 5.15 -2.69 -7.26
C ASN A 38 4.11 -3.60 -6.57
N LEU A 39 2.88 -3.13 -6.34
CA LEU A 39 1.82 -3.97 -5.80
C LEU A 39 1.53 -5.15 -6.74
N TRP A 40 1.48 -4.91 -8.05
CA TRP A 40 1.30 -5.98 -9.04
C TRP A 40 2.47 -6.97 -9.06
N ASP A 41 3.71 -6.47 -9.03
CA ASP A 41 4.89 -7.32 -9.02
C ASP A 41 4.96 -8.18 -7.73
N TRP A 42 4.62 -7.61 -6.58
CA TRP A 42 4.51 -8.35 -5.32
C TRP A 42 3.41 -9.39 -5.36
N PHE A 43 2.23 -9.04 -5.89
CA PHE A 43 1.13 -9.99 -6.03
C PHE A 43 1.50 -11.17 -6.93
N LYS A 44 2.08 -10.93 -8.12
CA LYS A 44 2.55 -12.01 -9.01
C LYS A 44 3.62 -12.89 -8.35
N THR A 45 4.54 -12.27 -7.63
CA THR A 45 5.61 -13.01 -6.93
C THR A 45 5.02 -13.93 -5.86
N PHE A 46 4.02 -13.43 -5.12
CA PHE A 46 3.29 -14.21 -4.15
C PHE A 46 2.49 -15.34 -4.81
N ASP A 47 1.68 -15.02 -5.83
CA ASP A 47 0.79 -15.98 -6.49
C ASP A 47 1.56 -17.09 -7.22
N GLY A 48 2.75 -16.77 -7.73
CA GLY A 48 3.67 -17.74 -8.34
C GLY A 48 4.60 -18.46 -7.35
N SER A 49 4.46 -18.22 -6.05
CA SER A 49 5.30 -18.86 -5.04
C SER A 49 4.80 -20.26 -4.65
N ALA A 50 5.72 -21.13 -4.24
CA ALA A 50 5.39 -22.44 -3.66
C ALA A 50 4.47 -22.34 -2.42
N TYR A 51 4.46 -21.17 -1.75
CA TYR A 51 3.54 -20.91 -0.64
C TYR A 51 2.09 -20.80 -1.14
N ALA A 52 1.86 -20.08 -2.24
CA ALA A 52 0.53 -19.97 -2.85
C ALA A 52 0.05 -21.30 -3.46
N GLU A 53 0.96 -22.15 -3.96
CA GLU A 53 0.61 -23.49 -4.47
C GLU A 53 -0.01 -24.38 -3.39
N GLY A 54 0.41 -24.21 -2.13
CA GLY A 54 -0.12 -24.96 -1.00
C GLY A 54 -1.43 -24.42 -0.40
N MET A 55 -1.92 -23.27 -0.87
CA MET A 55 -3.09 -22.62 -0.30
C MET A 55 -4.40 -23.25 -0.75
N HIS A 56 -5.39 -23.19 0.15
CA HIS A 56 -6.77 -23.43 -0.23
C HIS A 56 -7.28 -22.31 -1.14
N HIS A 57 -8.23 -22.64 -2.02
CA HIS A 57 -8.82 -21.66 -2.95
C HIS A 57 -9.35 -20.41 -2.24
N THR A 58 -10.00 -20.58 -1.08
CA THR A 58 -10.54 -19.46 -0.30
C THR A 58 -9.44 -18.52 0.19
N GLU A 59 -8.30 -19.06 0.62
CA GLU A 59 -7.14 -18.26 1.07
C GLU A 59 -6.58 -17.45 -0.10
N ARG A 60 -6.41 -18.10 -1.26
CA ARG A 60 -5.95 -17.42 -2.48
C ARG A 60 -6.90 -16.30 -2.91
N SER A 61 -8.22 -16.51 -2.82
CA SER A 61 -9.22 -15.47 -3.10
C SER A 61 -9.09 -14.27 -2.16
N MET A 62 -8.87 -14.49 -0.85
CA MET A 62 -8.65 -13.39 0.11
C MET A 62 -7.39 -12.58 -0.22
N HIS A 63 -6.33 -13.21 -0.72
CA HIS A 63 -5.12 -12.51 -1.14
C HIS A 63 -5.33 -11.64 -2.39
N ILE A 64 -6.14 -12.12 -3.34
CA ILE A 64 -6.55 -11.32 -4.51
C ILE A 64 -7.34 -10.09 -4.05
N GLU A 65 -8.34 -10.30 -3.20
CA GLU A 65 -9.17 -9.22 -2.68
C GLU A 65 -8.34 -8.19 -1.90
N LEU A 66 -7.39 -8.64 -1.07
CA LEU A 66 -6.48 -7.75 -0.36
C LEU A 66 -5.64 -6.90 -1.33
N TYR A 67 -5.10 -7.50 -2.40
CA TYR A 67 -4.36 -6.76 -3.42
C TYR A 67 -5.23 -5.66 -4.06
N GLU A 68 -6.48 -5.99 -4.43
CA GLU A 68 -7.41 -5.03 -5.02
C GLU A 68 -7.73 -3.89 -4.04
N GLN A 69 -7.95 -4.18 -2.77
CA GLN A 69 -8.21 -3.16 -1.74
C GLN A 69 -7.00 -2.26 -1.49
N LEU A 70 -5.77 -2.81 -1.49
CA LEU A 70 -4.55 -2.02 -1.34
C LEU A 70 -4.33 -1.09 -2.53
N LEU A 71 -4.60 -1.56 -3.75
CA LEU A 71 -4.53 -0.75 -4.95
C LEU A 71 -5.54 0.40 -4.91
N LEU A 72 -6.80 0.10 -4.57
CA LEU A 72 -7.85 1.11 -4.43
C LEU A 72 -7.51 2.16 -3.36
N LEU A 73 -6.96 1.72 -2.21
CA LEU A 73 -6.54 2.61 -1.14
C LEU A 73 -5.42 3.56 -1.60
N ALA A 74 -4.44 3.03 -2.35
CA ALA A 74 -3.38 3.84 -2.92
C ALA A 74 -3.94 4.87 -3.91
N GLU A 75 -4.74 4.45 -4.88
CA GLU A 75 -5.37 5.35 -5.86
C GLU A 75 -6.20 6.44 -5.18
N TYR A 76 -6.96 6.08 -4.15
CA TYR A 76 -7.75 7.04 -3.39
C TYR A 76 -6.87 8.04 -2.63
N ALA A 77 -5.74 7.60 -2.06
CA ALA A 77 -4.78 8.49 -1.41
C ALA A 77 -4.24 9.56 -2.38
N PHE A 78 -3.88 9.16 -3.60
CA PHE A 78 -3.45 10.11 -4.64
C PHE A 78 -4.58 11.04 -5.07
N LEU A 79 -5.79 10.53 -5.29
CA LEU A 79 -6.95 11.35 -5.64
C LEU A 79 -7.27 12.40 -4.55
N MET A 80 -7.16 12.02 -3.26
CA MET A 80 -7.34 12.96 -2.15
C MET A 80 -6.27 14.06 -2.15
N HIS A 81 -5.02 13.69 -2.44
CA HIS A 81 -3.91 14.64 -2.54
C HIS A 81 -4.08 15.62 -3.70
N GLU A 82 -4.48 15.13 -4.88
CA GLU A 82 -4.78 15.93 -6.07
C GLU A 82 -5.91 16.94 -5.80
N ARG A 83 -7.02 16.48 -5.20
CA ARG A 83 -8.15 17.37 -4.87
C ARG A 83 -7.77 18.47 -3.88
N LYS A 84 -6.82 18.21 -2.99
CA LYS A 84 -6.32 19.21 -2.03
C LYS A 84 -5.35 20.20 -2.69
N ASN A 85 -4.64 19.78 -3.74
CA ASN A 85 -3.61 20.57 -4.41
C ASN A 85 -3.86 20.63 -5.93
N PRO A 86 -5.00 21.18 -6.40
CA PRO A 86 -5.38 21.14 -7.81
C PRO A 86 -4.40 21.90 -8.72
N GLU A 87 -3.60 22.82 -8.19
CA GLU A 87 -2.65 23.62 -8.96
C GLU A 87 -1.31 22.91 -9.23
N GLN A 88 -1.10 21.72 -8.65
CA GLN A 88 0.14 20.93 -8.82
C GLN A 88 0.03 19.87 -9.93
N PHE A 89 -1.12 19.76 -10.59
CA PHE A 89 -1.36 18.81 -11.68
C PHE A 89 -1.84 19.56 -12.94
N PRO A 90 -1.12 19.45 -14.08
CA PRO A 90 -1.49 20.08 -15.35
C PRO A 90 -2.67 19.39 -16.06
#